data_AF-A0AAN7BUE6-F1
#
_entry.id   AF-A0AAN7BUE6-F1
#
_cell.length_a   1.000
_cell.length_b   1.000
_cell.length_c   1.000
_cell.angle_alpha   90.00
_cell.angle_beta   90.00
_cell.angle_gamma   90.00
#
_symmetry.space_group_name_H-M   'P 1'
#
loop_
_entity.id
_entity.type
_entity.pdbx_description
1 polymer ?
#
loop_
_entity_poly.entity_id
_entity_poly.type
_entity_poly.pdbx_seq_one_letter_code
_entity_poly.pdbx_strand_id
1 'polypeptide(L)'
;MNGMNGNMPQGIIPTPAGHQAELNYIYGMVEELSRQLAQNQKALEDVVSNVGRVRTQARSQSLSNEDIINAAGDDVRAQEPNLDTLISILTEALEKAKYSRDANAALLSQYATTLSTMIKQFHEYKAKHVADVAAWHRSYRAQLAEARAENSRLRDQIWEMQAHAGQANENLRKFRKKYDENDTRWEKRVDVKAMRQELRFWKRLAMPHLADDDPYWSDDDDLIDVAEKQRLEELQRMALEQQQLAAAAAAAELNDIVGANGTGDGMGLGQGGHDGDLGDGMIPPPAPVPPSSIGLPQGVLIHQLGGVPMLGGVPMQRDESMLLPVPPPRPMSAASSTGSTGQ
;
A
#
# COMPACT_ATOMS: atom_id res chain seq x y z
N MET A 1 -15.72 66.49 -83.61
CA MET A 1 -14.85 65.34 -83.96
C MET A 1 -14.07 65.01 -82.69
N ASN A 2 -14.35 63.89 -82.03
CA ASN A 2 -13.52 62.68 -82.13
C ASN A 2 -12.26 62.81 -83.00
N GLY A 3 -11.14 62.33 -82.50
CA GLY A 3 -9.85 62.38 -83.21
C GLY A 3 -9.08 63.65 -82.87
N MET A 4 -7.76 63.68 -82.93
CA MET A 4 -6.77 62.70 -83.31
C MET A 4 -5.45 63.43 -83.05
N ASN A 5 -4.39 62.66 -82.82
CA ASN A 5 -3.04 63.01 -83.25
C ASN A 5 -2.21 63.93 -82.34
N GLY A 6 -1.03 63.42 -82.00
CA GLY A 6 0.02 64.17 -81.33
C GLY A 6 1.25 63.31 -81.01
N ASN A 7 1.56 62.32 -81.85
CA ASN A 7 2.89 61.70 -81.86
C ASN A 7 3.88 62.71 -82.43
N MET A 8 4.82 63.20 -81.64
CA MET A 8 6.11 63.79 -82.02
C MET A 8 6.91 64.15 -80.74
N PRO A 9 8.25 64.24 -80.76
CA PRO A 9 9.15 63.11 -80.62
C PRO A 9 10.12 63.30 -79.44
N GLN A 10 10.94 62.28 -79.20
CA GLN A 10 12.25 62.37 -78.55
C GLN A 10 12.91 63.76 -78.68
N GLY A 11 13.15 64.36 -77.52
CA GLY A 11 13.92 65.59 -77.34
C GLY A 11 14.49 65.64 -75.92
N ILE A 12 15.12 64.54 -75.50
CA ILE A 12 16.02 64.54 -74.34
C ILE A 12 17.24 65.37 -74.75
N ILE A 13 17.13 66.68 -74.62
CA ILE A 13 18.28 67.54 -74.41
C ILE A 13 18.64 67.33 -72.95
N PRO A 14 19.85 66.84 -72.60
CA PRO A 14 20.27 66.72 -71.21
C PRO A 14 20.23 68.12 -70.58
N THR A 15 19.18 68.40 -69.81
CA THR A 15 19.17 69.57 -68.94
C THR A 15 20.39 69.46 -68.02
N PRO A 16 21.25 70.49 -67.93
CA PRO A 16 22.48 70.42 -67.14
C PRO A 16 22.18 69.88 -65.74
N ALA A 17 23.05 69.03 -65.20
CA ALA A 17 22.82 68.26 -63.97
C ALA A 17 22.38 69.11 -62.75
N GLY A 18 22.64 70.42 -62.75
CA GLY A 18 22.15 71.37 -61.74
C GLY A 18 20.70 71.84 -61.92
N HIS A 19 20.19 71.92 -63.16
CA HIS A 19 18.86 72.48 -63.42
C HIS A 19 17.72 71.58 -62.93
N GLN A 20 17.88 70.26 -63.02
CA GLN A 20 16.91 69.31 -62.43
C GLN A 20 16.96 69.33 -60.90
N ALA A 21 18.13 69.56 -60.30
CA ALA A 21 18.27 69.71 -58.85
C ALA A 21 17.65 71.02 -58.36
N GLU A 22 17.84 72.12 -59.10
CA GLU A 22 17.20 73.42 -58.84
C GLU A 22 15.68 73.35 -59.02
N LEU A 23 15.18 72.68 -60.06
CA LEU A 23 13.74 72.48 -60.24
C LEU A 23 13.15 71.65 -59.11
N ASN A 24 13.80 70.55 -58.70
CA ASN A 24 13.36 69.77 -57.54
C ASN A 24 13.42 70.59 -56.24
N TYR A 25 14.41 71.46 -56.08
CA TYR A 25 14.51 72.38 -54.95
C TYR A 25 13.40 73.43 -54.95
N ILE A 26 13.09 74.02 -56.12
CA ILE A 26 11.99 74.98 -56.29
C ILE A 26 10.64 74.31 -56.08
N TYR A 27 10.42 73.10 -56.62
CA TYR A 27 9.20 72.33 -56.37
C TYR A 27 9.05 71.96 -54.90
N GLY A 28 10.12 71.54 -54.23
CA GLY A 28 10.10 71.30 -52.78
C GLY A 28 9.82 72.56 -51.96
N MET A 29 10.36 73.72 -52.38
CA MET A 29 10.09 75.01 -51.74
C MET A 29 8.65 75.47 -51.97
N VAL A 30 8.10 75.28 -53.17
CA VAL A 30 6.71 75.61 -53.51
C VAL A 30 5.74 74.67 -52.79
N GLU A 31 6.06 73.38 -52.67
CA GLU A 31 5.26 72.43 -51.91
C GLU A 31 5.27 72.79 -50.41
N GLU A 32 6.42 73.14 -49.86
CA GLU A 32 6.55 73.63 -48.48
C GLU A 32 5.80 74.96 -48.28
N LEU A 33 5.90 75.91 -49.20
CA LEU A 33 5.13 77.16 -49.19
C LEU A 33 3.63 76.90 -49.29
N SER A 34 3.19 75.93 -50.11
CA SER A 34 1.79 75.56 -50.23
C SER A 34 1.25 74.92 -48.95
N ARG A 35 2.06 74.09 -48.30
CA ARG A 35 1.77 73.49 -47.00
C ARG A 35 1.69 74.56 -45.91
N GLN A 36 2.63 75.51 -45.90
CA GLN A 36 2.61 76.65 -44.99
C GLN A 36 1.39 77.55 -45.25
N LEU A 37 1.02 77.78 -46.50
CA LEU A 37 -0.14 78.58 -46.84
C LEU A 37 -1.45 77.90 -46.40
N ALA A 38 -1.56 76.58 -46.58
CA ALA A 38 -2.69 75.80 -46.07
C ALA A 38 -2.76 75.81 -44.53
N GLN A 39 -1.61 75.71 -43.86
CA GLN A 39 -1.53 75.85 -42.40
C GLN A 39 -1.93 77.26 -41.94
N ASN A 40 -1.50 78.30 -42.64
CA ASN A 40 -1.87 79.68 -42.35
C ASN A 40 -3.35 79.94 -42.58
N GLN A 41 -3.95 79.37 -43.64
CA GLN A 41 -5.39 79.45 -43.87
C GLN A 41 -6.18 78.81 -42.73
N LYS A 42 -5.76 77.62 -42.29
CA LYS A 42 -6.38 76.93 -41.15
C LYS A 42 -6.23 77.72 -39.86
N ALA A 43 -5.03 78.25 -39.58
CA ALA A 43 -4.79 79.07 -38.40
C ALA A 43 -5.62 80.37 -38.43
N LEU A 44 -5.78 81.00 -39.59
CA LEU A 44 -6.62 82.19 -39.75
C LEU A 44 -8.10 81.86 -39.57
N GLU A 45 -8.58 80.72 -40.07
CA GLU A 45 -9.95 80.27 -39.85
C GLU A 45 -10.22 80.03 -38.36
N ASP A 46 -9.29 79.37 -37.66
CA ASP A 46 -9.36 79.17 -36.21
C ASP A 46 -9.37 80.51 -35.47
N VAL A 47 -8.50 81.46 -35.83
CA VAL A 47 -8.48 82.81 -35.24
C VAL A 47 -9.79 83.56 -35.50
N VAL A 48 -10.31 83.53 -36.74
CA VAL A 48 -11.57 84.20 -37.09
C VAL A 48 -12.75 83.58 -36.33
N SER A 49 -12.79 82.25 -36.20
CA SER A 49 -13.83 81.57 -35.43
C SER A 49 -13.77 81.94 -33.95
N ASN A 50 -12.57 81.99 -33.36
CA ASN A 50 -12.36 82.37 -31.96
C ASN A 50 -12.69 83.83 -31.71
N VAL A 51 -12.27 84.74 -32.60
CA VAL A 51 -12.64 86.16 -32.55
C VAL A 51 -14.15 86.33 -32.72
N GLY A 52 -14.80 85.52 -33.55
CA GLY A 52 -16.26 85.49 -33.70
C GLY A 52 -16.97 85.10 -32.40
N ARG A 53 -16.45 84.09 -31.68
CA ARG A 53 -16.97 83.67 -30.37
C ARG A 53 -16.76 84.76 -29.30
N VAL A 54 -15.54 85.30 -29.21
CA VAL A 54 -15.18 86.42 -28.30
C VAL A 54 -16.08 87.64 -28.54
N ARG A 55 -16.28 88.03 -29.81
CA ARG A 55 -17.13 89.16 -30.18
C ARG A 55 -18.61 88.92 -29.87
N THR A 56 -19.10 87.69 -30.07
CA THR A 56 -20.49 87.33 -29.76
C THR A 56 -20.73 87.36 -28.25
N GLN A 57 -19.77 86.86 -27.47
CA GLN A 57 -19.78 86.90 -26.01
C GLN A 57 -19.72 88.35 -25.49
N ALA A 58 -18.80 89.16 -26.02
CA ALA A 58 -18.68 90.60 -25.75
C ALA A 58 -20.00 91.34 -25.96
N ARG A 59 -20.65 91.09 -27.11
CA ARG A 59 -21.89 91.77 -27.51
C ARG A 59 -23.09 91.32 -26.69
N SER A 60 -23.14 90.04 -26.32
CA SER A 60 -24.23 89.49 -25.51
C SER A 60 -24.21 89.97 -24.05
N GLN A 61 -23.03 90.32 -23.53
CA GLN A 61 -22.83 90.70 -22.12
C GLN A 61 -22.42 92.17 -21.94
N SER A 62 -22.35 92.96 -23.01
CA SER A 62 -21.91 94.37 -23.01
C SER A 62 -20.55 94.61 -22.35
N LEU A 63 -19.62 93.66 -22.49
CA LEU A 63 -18.30 93.67 -21.86
C LEU A 63 -17.28 94.49 -22.67
N SER A 64 -16.38 95.19 -21.99
CA SER A 64 -15.20 95.81 -22.61
C SER A 64 -14.18 94.75 -23.05
N ASN A 65 -13.28 95.10 -23.98
CA ASN A 65 -12.16 94.23 -24.37
C ASN A 65 -11.32 93.79 -23.16
N GLU A 66 -11.08 94.69 -22.20
CA GLU A 66 -10.37 94.39 -20.96
C GLU A 66 -11.15 93.41 -20.08
N ASP A 67 -12.47 93.56 -19.98
CA ASP A 67 -13.32 92.67 -19.17
C ASP A 67 -13.35 91.25 -19.75
N ILE A 68 -13.24 91.09 -21.07
CA ILE A 68 -13.21 89.78 -21.72
C ILE A 68 -11.86 89.11 -21.55
N ILE A 69 -10.77 89.86 -21.65
CA ILE A 69 -9.41 89.34 -21.40
C ILE A 69 -9.28 88.92 -19.93
N ASN A 70 -9.82 89.71 -19.01
CA ASN A 70 -9.85 89.37 -17.59
C ASN A 70 -10.75 88.16 -17.32
N ALA A 71 -11.96 88.09 -17.89
CA ALA A 71 -12.84 86.94 -17.73
C ALA A 71 -12.24 85.64 -18.31
N ALA A 72 -11.60 85.71 -19.48
CA ALA A 72 -10.88 84.56 -20.05
C ALA A 72 -9.65 84.18 -19.20
N GLY A 73 -8.94 85.15 -18.64
CA GLY A 73 -7.85 84.92 -17.70
C GLY A 73 -8.31 84.29 -16.38
N ASP A 74 -9.48 84.68 -15.89
CA ASP A 74 -10.11 84.13 -14.69
C ASP A 74 -10.64 82.71 -14.94
N ASP A 75 -11.22 82.42 -16.11
CA ASP A 75 -11.63 81.06 -16.50
C ASP A 75 -10.43 80.12 -16.63
N VAL A 76 -9.31 80.59 -17.21
CA VAL A 76 -8.05 79.83 -17.29
C VAL A 76 -7.46 79.59 -15.90
N ARG A 77 -7.44 80.61 -15.03
CA ARG A 77 -7.02 80.48 -13.63
C ARG A 77 -7.93 79.60 -12.79
N ALA A 78 -9.23 79.57 -13.08
CA ALA A 78 -10.18 78.70 -12.40
C ALA A 78 -10.03 77.22 -12.83
N GLN A 79 -9.56 76.96 -14.05
CA GLN A 79 -9.28 75.62 -14.55
C GLN A 79 -7.94 75.05 -14.05
N GLU A 80 -6.91 75.87 -13.83
CA GLU A 80 -5.61 75.45 -13.28
C GLU A 80 -5.70 74.54 -12.03
N PRO A 81 -6.38 74.91 -10.93
CA PRO A 81 -6.47 74.07 -9.74
C PRO A 81 -7.28 72.78 -9.97
N ASN A 82 -8.18 72.79 -10.94
CA ASN A 82 -8.95 71.61 -11.35
C ASN A 82 -8.07 70.62 -12.12
N LEU A 83 -7.12 71.12 -12.92
CA LEU A 83 -6.14 70.30 -13.62
C LEU A 83 -5.16 69.64 -12.63
N ASP A 84 -4.66 70.38 -11.64
CA ASP A 84 -3.73 69.84 -10.64
C ASP A 84 -4.37 68.74 -9.78
N THR A 85 -5.62 68.94 -9.36
CA THR A 85 -6.38 67.92 -8.61
C THR A 85 -6.66 66.69 -9.45
N LEU A 86 -7.04 66.87 -10.73
CA LEU A 86 -7.28 65.77 -11.65
C LEU A 86 -5.99 65.00 -11.96
N ILE A 87 -4.86 65.69 -12.15
CA ILE A 87 -3.54 65.08 -12.30
C ILE A 87 -3.22 64.26 -11.05
N SER A 88 -3.39 64.81 -9.84
CA SER A 88 -3.13 64.10 -8.59
C SER A 88 -3.95 62.81 -8.47
N ILE A 89 -5.26 62.87 -8.76
CA ILE A 89 -6.16 61.70 -8.70
C ILE A 89 -5.75 60.66 -9.74
N LEU A 90 -5.46 61.08 -10.98
CA LEU A 90 -5.03 60.18 -12.03
C LEU A 90 -3.67 59.54 -11.71
N THR A 91 -2.73 60.27 -11.11
CA THR A 91 -1.44 59.72 -10.69
C THR A 91 -1.61 58.69 -9.58
N GLU A 92 -2.44 58.97 -8.57
CA GLU A 92 -2.70 58.04 -7.47
C GLU A 92 -3.43 56.78 -7.96
N ALA A 93 -4.43 56.94 -8.84
CA ALA A 93 -5.14 55.82 -9.45
C ALA A 93 -4.20 54.95 -10.31
N LEU A 94 -3.28 55.58 -11.03
CA LEU A 94 -2.27 54.89 -11.83
C LEU A 94 -1.27 54.13 -10.96
N GLU A 95 -0.81 54.70 -9.84
CA GLU A 95 0.04 54.00 -8.87
C GLU A 95 -0.68 52.81 -8.24
N LYS A 96 -1.93 52.99 -7.80
CA LYS A 96 -2.78 51.90 -7.28
C LYS A 96 -2.98 50.79 -8.32
N ALA A 97 -3.25 51.16 -9.57
CA ALA A 97 -3.41 50.20 -10.65
C ALA A 97 -2.12 49.43 -10.95
N LYS A 98 -0.96 50.11 -10.95
CA LYS A 98 0.35 49.47 -11.12
C LYS A 98 0.65 48.51 -9.96
N TYR A 99 0.44 48.95 -8.73
CA TYR A 99 0.64 48.10 -7.55
C TYR A 99 -0.26 46.85 -7.60
N SER A 100 -1.55 47.01 -7.91
CA SER A 100 -2.47 45.89 -8.07
C SER A 100 -2.05 44.94 -9.20
N ARG A 101 -1.61 45.49 -10.34
CA ARG A 101 -1.08 44.69 -11.46
C ARG A 101 0.14 43.86 -11.03
N ASP A 102 1.10 44.48 -10.36
CA ASP A 102 2.34 43.81 -9.96
C ASP A 102 2.08 42.76 -8.86
N ALA A 103 1.16 43.04 -7.92
CA ALA A 103 0.70 42.06 -6.93
C ALA A 103 0.01 40.84 -7.59
N ASN A 104 -0.86 41.08 -8.58
CA ASN A 104 -1.52 40.00 -9.34
C ASN A 104 -0.50 39.18 -10.15
N ALA A 105 0.49 39.83 -10.76
CA ALA A 105 1.57 39.15 -11.48
C ALA A 105 2.42 38.28 -10.53
N ALA A 106 2.72 38.77 -9.33
CA ALA A 106 3.43 38.01 -8.31
C ALA A 106 2.63 36.76 -7.87
N LEU A 107 1.32 36.91 -7.63
CA LEU A 107 0.44 35.78 -7.29
C LEU A 107 0.42 34.74 -8.42
N LEU A 108 0.29 35.15 -9.67
CA LEU A 108 0.33 34.23 -10.82
C LEU A 108 1.64 33.46 -10.90
N SER A 109 2.78 34.11 -10.62
CA SER A 109 4.09 33.47 -10.58
C SER A 109 4.18 32.42 -9.45
N GLN A 110 3.65 32.74 -8.27
CA GLN A 110 3.60 31.81 -7.14
C GLN A 110 2.69 30.60 -7.45
N TYR A 111 1.52 30.82 -8.05
CA TYR A 111 0.63 29.74 -8.49
C TYR A 111 1.30 28.85 -9.53
N ALA A 112 1.96 29.43 -10.54
CA ALA A 112 2.67 28.66 -11.55
C ALA A 112 3.79 27.81 -10.92
N THR A 113 4.52 28.36 -9.97
CA THR A 113 5.60 27.66 -9.27
C THR A 113 5.07 26.51 -8.42
N THR A 114 4.03 26.75 -7.61
CA THR A 114 3.42 25.73 -6.74
C THR A 114 2.74 24.63 -7.53
N LEU A 115 2.03 24.95 -8.62
CA LEU A 115 1.45 23.92 -9.50
C LEU A 115 2.54 23.09 -10.18
N SER A 116 3.63 23.73 -10.63
CA SER A 116 4.76 23.02 -11.23
C SER A 116 5.42 22.04 -10.25
N THR A 117 5.61 22.44 -9.00
CA THR A 117 6.17 21.55 -7.97
C THR A 117 5.21 20.42 -7.61
N MET A 118 3.91 20.71 -7.46
CA MET A 118 2.89 19.72 -7.18
C MET A 118 2.79 18.67 -8.28
N ILE A 119 2.81 19.09 -9.55
CA ILE A 119 2.79 18.19 -10.72
C ILE A 119 4.03 17.28 -10.72
N LYS A 120 5.22 17.83 -10.46
CA LYS A 120 6.46 17.02 -10.36
C LYS A 120 6.35 15.96 -9.26
N GLN A 121 5.88 16.34 -8.07
CA GLN A 121 5.68 15.42 -6.96
C GLN A 121 4.66 14.33 -7.30
N PHE A 122 3.57 14.65 -7.98
CA PHE A 122 2.59 13.65 -8.42
C PHE A 122 3.17 12.66 -9.43
N HIS A 123 3.94 13.13 -10.40
CA HIS A 123 4.60 12.24 -11.37
C HIS A 123 5.60 11.31 -10.68
N GLU A 124 6.44 11.84 -9.79
CA GLU A 124 7.39 11.05 -9.02
C GLU A 124 6.69 10.03 -8.11
N TYR A 125 5.64 10.45 -7.39
CA TYR A 125 4.85 9.56 -6.55
C TYR A 125 4.23 8.44 -7.36
N LYS A 126 3.59 8.77 -8.48
CA LYS A 126 2.95 7.76 -9.33
C LYS A 126 3.96 6.76 -9.90
N ALA A 127 5.13 7.24 -10.33
CA ALA A 127 6.20 6.37 -10.83
C ALA A 127 6.71 5.41 -9.74
N LYS A 128 7.01 5.94 -8.54
CA LYS A 128 7.45 5.14 -7.38
C LYS A 128 6.38 4.12 -6.98
N HIS A 129 5.13 4.55 -6.83
CA HIS A 129 4.03 3.66 -6.46
C HIS A 129 3.85 2.52 -7.48
N VAL A 130 3.91 2.80 -8.79
CA VAL A 130 3.78 1.73 -9.80
C VAL A 130 4.96 0.77 -9.72
N ALA A 131 6.18 1.27 -9.50
CA ALA A 131 7.37 0.44 -9.31
C ALA A 131 7.25 -0.45 -8.06
N ASP A 132 6.80 0.10 -6.94
CA ASP A 132 6.64 -0.61 -5.66
C ASP A 132 5.59 -1.72 -5.76
N VAL A 133 4.42 -1.41 -6.35
CA VAL A 133 3.37 -2.41 -6.58
C VAL A 133 3.84 -3.51 -7.53
N ALA A 134 4.55 -3.15 -8.60
CA ALA A 134 5.12 -4.14 -9.51
C ALA A 134 6.18 -5.02 -8.82
N ALA A 135 7.03 -4.43 -7.96
CA ALA A 135 8.02 -5.16 -7.17
C ALA A 135 7.36 -6.13 -6.20
N TRP A 136 6.32 -5.68 -5.48
CA TRP A 136 5.54 -6.53 -4.57
C TRP A 136 4.87 -7.69 -5.29
N HIS A 137 4.27 -7.44 -6.45
CA HIS A 137 3.68 -8.50 -7.25
C HIS A 137 4.71 -9.49 -7.82
N ARG A 138 5.95 -9.05 -8.08
CA ARG A 138 7.04 -9.95 -8.50
C ARG A 138 7.54 -10.79 -7.33
N SER A 139 7.77 -10.19 -6.17
CA SER A 139 8.24 -10.92 -4.99
C SER A 139 7.21 -11.95 -4.50
N TYR A 140 5.92 -11.59 -4.47
CA TYR A 140 4.85 -12.52 -4.11
C TYR A 140 4.76 -13.70 -5.09
N ARG A 141 4.88 -13.44 -6.40
CA ARG A 141 4.91 -14.52 -7.40
C ARG A 141 6.14 -15.41 -7.25
N ALA A 142 7.30 -14.86 -6.91
CA ALA A 142 8.51 -15.63 -6.66
C ALA A 142 8.35 -16.54 -5.43
N GLN A 143 7.83 -16.02 -4.32
CA GLN A 143 7.53 -16.82 -3.12
C GLN A 143 6.56 -17.96 -3.42
N LEU A 144 5.53 -17.69 -4.21
CA LEU A 144 4.56 -18.71 -4.59
C LEU A 144 5.16 -19.78 -5.52
N ALA A 145 6.10 -19.41 -6.39
CA ALA A 145 6.84 -20.36 -7.21
C ALA A 145 7.78 -21.23 -6.37
N GLU A 146 8.48 -20.62 -5.41
CA GLU A 146 9.37 -21.31 -4.47
C GLU A 146 8.59 -22.31 -3.59
N ALA A 147 7.47 -21.89 -3.01
CA ALA A 147 6.62 -22.78 -2.21
C ALA A 147 6.07 -23.97 -3.03
N ARG A 148 5.74 -23.76 -4.32
CA ARG A 148 5.33 -24.86 -5.22
C ARG A 148 6.48 -25.79 -5.55
N ALA A 149 7.68 -25.25 -5.78
CA ALA A 149 8.88 -26.04 -6.03
C ALA A 149 9.26 -26.89 -4.81
N GLU A 150 9.20 -26.30 -3.62
CA GLU A 150 9.43 -27.02 -2.36
C GLU A 150 8.37 -28.10 -2.14
N ASN A 151 7.08 -27.81 -2.38
CA ASN A 151 6.03 -28.81 -2.24
C ASN A 151 6.22 -29.98 -3.21
N SER A 152 6.61 -29.72 -4.47
CA SER A 152 6.97 -30.77 -5.43
C SER A 152 8.13 -31.62 -4.90
N ARG A 153 9.22 -30.96 -4.45
CA ARG A 153 10.39 -31.65 -3.90
C ARG A 153 10.04 -32.53 -2.71
N LEU A 154 9.20 -32.06 -1.79
CA LEU A 154 8.77 -32.84 -0.63
C LEU A 154 7.91 -34.05 -1.04
N ARG A 155 7.03 -33.88 -2.03
CA ARG A 155 6.25 -35.00 -2.57
C ARG A 155 7.13 -36.04 -3.24
N ASP A 156 8.12 -35.60 -4.02
CA ASP A 156 9.09 -36.49 -4.67
C ASP A 156 9.89 -37.28 -3.62
N GLN A 157 10.36 -36.61 -2.56
CA GLN A 157 11.04 -37.27 -1.44
C GLN A 157 10.16 -38.30 -0.72
N ILE A 158 8.89 -37.98 -0.47
CA ILE A 158 7.93 -38.92 0.14
C ILE A 158 7.71 -40.11 -0.79
N TRP A 159 7.58 -39.89 -2.10
CA TRP A 159 7.43 -40.95 -3.08
C TRP A 159 8.66 -41.86 -3.14
N GLU A 160 9.87 -41.30 -3.15
CA GLU A 160 11.11 -42.06 -3.08
C GLU A 160 11.17 -42.91 -1.80
N MET A 161 10.89 -42.30 -0.65
CA MET A 161 10.87 -43.01 0.64
C MET A 161 9.83 -44.14 0.66
N GLN A 162 8.62 -43.89 0.15
CA GLN A 162 7.57 -44.90 0.05
C GLN A 162 7.95 -46.02 -0.91
N ALA A 163 8.57 -45.70 -2.05
CA ALA A 163 9.07 -46.69 -3.00
C ALA A 163 10.16 -47.57 -2.38
N HIS A 164 11.13 -46.97 -1.69
CA HIS A 164 12.19 -47.70 -0.98
C HIS A 164 11.62 -48.58 0.15
N ALA A 165 10.68 -48.06 0.95
CA ALA A 165 10.01 -48.83 1.99
C ALA A 165 9.19 -50.00 1.40
N GLY A 166 8.50 -49.78 0.28
CA GLY A 166 7.78 -50.80 -0.46
C GLY A 166 8.71 -51.91 -0.95
N GLN A 167 9.85 -51.54 -1.54
CA GLN A 167 10.87 -52.50 -1.99
C GLN A 167 11.47 -53.29 -0.81
N ALA A 168 11.77 -52.63 0.31
CA ALA A 168 12.26 -53.29 1.52
C ALA A 168 11.25 -54.31 2.07
N ASN A 169 9.97 -53.92 2.17
CA ASN A 169 8.90 -54.82 2.59
C ASN A 169 8.71 -56.01 1.64
N GLU A 170 8.79 -55.79 0.34
CA GLU A 170 8.73 -56.86 -0.65
C GLU A 170 9.92 -57.82 -0.52
N ASN A 171 11.12 -57.29 -0.28
CA ASN A 171 12.30 -58.10 0.00
C ASN A 171 12.15 -58.92 1.29
N LEU A 172 11.56 -58.38 2.35
CA LEU A 172 11.26 -59.10 3.59
C LEU A 172 10.22 -60.21 3.37
N ARG A 173 9.15 -59.93 2.60
CA ARG A 173 8.15 -60.95 2.23
C ARG A 173 8.78 -62.09 1.43
N LYS A 174 9.61 -61.76 0.43
CA LYS A 174 10.37 -62.74 -0.34
C LYS A 174 11.32 -63.54 0.53
N PHE A 175 12.01 -62.90 1.47
CA PHE A 175 12.90 -63.57 2.42
C PHE A 175 12.11 -64.53 3.30
N ARG A 176 11.04 -64.07 3.96
CA ARG A 176 10.18 -64.90 4.81
C ARG A 176 9.64 -66.11 4.04
N LYS A 177 9.13 -65.88 2.83
CA LYS A 177 8.64 -66.95 1.95
C LYS A 177 9.74 -67.99 1.71
N LYS A 178 10.92 -67.58 1.25
CA LYS A 178 12.06 -68.48 1.03
C LYS A 178 12.56 -69.17 2.30
N TYR A 179 12.44 -68.51 3.45
CA TYR A 179 12.85 -69.04 4.74
C TYR A 179 11.89 -70.11 5.27
N ASP A 180 10.58 -69.90 5.06
CA ASP A 180 9.52 -70.83 5.44
C ASP A 180 9.47 -72.02 4.47
N GLU A 181 9.67 -71.80 3.16
CA GLU A 181 9.69 -72.82 2.09
C GLU A 181 10.99 -73.65 2.02
N ASN A 182 11.97 -73.41 2.92
CA ASN A 182 13.21 -74.19 2.91
C ASN A 182 13.03 -75.53 3.63
N ASP A 183 12.65 -76.55 2.87
CA ASP A 183 12.43 -77.93 3.35
C ASP A 183 13.62 -78.47 4.14
N THR A 184 14.85 -78.26 3.66
CA THR A 184 16.06 -78.76 4.36
C THR A 184 16.20 -78.19 5.78
N ARG A 185 15.70 -76.98 6.04
CA ARG A 185 15.68 -76.36 7.36
C ARG A 185 14.54 -76.93 8.21
N TRP A 186 13.37 -77.16 7.62
CA TRP A 186 12.26 -77.82 8.30
C TRP A 186 12.65 -79.23 8.74
N GLU A 187 13.20 -80.03 7.83
CA GLU A 187 13.72 -81.38 8.10
C GLU A 187 14.73 -81.36 9.25
N LYS A 188 15.76 -80.51 9.18
CA LYS A 188 16.73 -80.37 10.28
C LYS A 188 16.09 -80.04 11.63
N ARG A 189 15.06 -79.18 11.66
CA ARG A 189 14.34 -78.87 12.92
C ARG A 189 13.57 -80.07 13.44
N VAL A 190 12.89 -80.79 12.55
CA VAL A 190 12.17 -82.02 12.89
C VAL A 190 13.14 -83.08 13.41
N ASP A 191 14.27 -83.29 12.73
CA ASP A 191 15.31 -84.24 13.12
C ASP A 191 15.89 -83.90 14.49
N VAL A 192 16.25 -82.64 14.74
CA VAL A 192 16.75 -82.21 16.06
C VAL A 192 15.70 -82.46 17.15
N LYS A 193 14.42 -82.19 16.87
CA LYS A 193 13.34 -82.46 17.82
C LYS A 193 13.14 -83.95 18.05
N ALA A 194 13.18 -84.76 17.00
CA ALA A 194 13.09 -86.22 17.06
C ALA A 194 14.26 -86.81 17.87
N MET A 195 15.50 -86.43 17.56
CA MET A 195 16.69 -86.84 18.31
C MET A 195 16.60 -86.45 19.78
N ARG A 196 16.08 -85.26 20.10
CA ARG A 196 15.87 -84.83 21.50
C ARG A 196 14.78 -85.67 22.19
N GLN A 197 13.72 -86.06 21.48
CA GLN A 197 12.70 -86.98 22.00
C GLN A 197 13.26 -88.39 22.22
N GLU A 198 14.08 -88.90 21.30
CA GLU A 198 14.76 -90.19 21.45
C GLU A 198 15.70 -90.18 22.65
N LEU A 199 16.53 -89.14 22.80
CA LEU A 199 17.40 -88.98 23.97
C LEU A 199 16.59 -89.00 25.27
N ARG A 200 15.43 -88.32 25.32
CA ARG A 200 14.51 -88.36 26.47
C ARG A 200 13.89 -89.74 26.70
N PHE A 201 13.50 -90.43 25.64
CA PHE A 201 13.00 -91.80 25.75
C PHE A 201 14.07 -92.72 26.35
N TRP A 202 15.28 -92.69 25.82
CA TRP A 202 16.40 -93.48 26.34
C TRP A 202 16.79 -93.08 27.76
N LYS A 203 16.74 -91.79 28.10
CA LYS A 203 16.95 -91.31 29.47
C LYS A 203 15.94 -91.93 30.43
N ARG A 204 14.64 -91.88 30.12
CA ARG A 204 13.58 -92.48 30.96
C ARG A 204 13.74 -93.99 31.08
N LEU A 205 14.15 -94.66 30.01
CA LEU A 205 14.38 -96.11 30.02
C LEU A 205 15.60 -96.50 30.87
N ALA A 206 16.70 -95.75 30.77
CA ALA A 206 17.94 -96.03 31.48
C ALA A 206 17.95 -95.54 32.93
N MET A 207 17.20 -94.49 33.26
CA MET A 207 17.16 -93.87 34.60
C MET A 207 15.71 -93.62 35.07
N PRO A 208 14.93 -94.67 35.42
CA PRO A 208 13.50 -94.53 35.73
C PRO A 208 13.18 -93.84 37.07
N HIS A 209 14.18 -93.66 37.94
CA HIS A 209 14.03 -93.11 39.29
C HIS A 209 14.40 -91.62 39.37
N LEU A 210 14.85 -91.02 38.26
CA LEU A 210 15.12 -89.60 38.16
C LEU A 210 13.83 -88.87 37.76
N ALA A 211 13.52 -87.75 38.41
CA ALA A 211 12.34 -86.96 38.11
C ALA A 211 12.40 -86.38 36.68
N ASP A 212 11.25 -86.26 36.02
CA ASP A 212 11.14 -85.75 34.64
C ASP A 212 11.43 -84.23 34.53
N ASP A 213 11.35 -83.50 35.65
CA ASP A 213 11.62 -82.05 35.76
C ASP A 213 13.12 -81.75 35.96
N ASP A 214 13.94 -82.07 34.96
CA ASP A 214 15.36 -81.72 34.94
C ASP A 214 15.59 -80.34 34.28
N PRO A 215 16.14 -79.34 34.97
CA PRO A 215 16.42 -78.00 34.40
C PRO A 215 17.32 -77.99 33.16
N TYR A 216 18.10 -79.05 32.92
CA TYR A 216 18.97 -79.16 31.76
C TYR A 216 18.29 -79.81 30.53
N TRP A 217 17.11 -80.43 30.70
CA TRP A 217 16.46 -81.26 29.68
C TRP A 217 14.93 -81.13 29.62
N SER A 218 14.33 -80.23 30.42
CA SER A 218 12.89 -80.00 30.50
C SER A 218 12.32 -79.44 29.19
N ASP A 219 10.99 -79.55 29.04
CA ASP A 219 10.24 -79.25 27.83
C ASP A 219 10.23 -77.75 27.44
N ASP A 220 10.87 -76.90 28.24
CA ASP A 220 10.67 -75.45 28.30
C ASP A 220 11.88 -74.62 27.81
N ASP A 221 12.72 -75.15 26.92
CA ASP A 221 13.73 -74.32 26.22
C ASP A 221 13.09 -73.27 25.26
N ASP A 222 11.76 -73.27 25.13
CA ASP A 222 10.98 -72.28 24.38
C ASP A 222 10.29 -71.21 25.29
N LEU A 223 10.55 -71.19 26.60
CA LEU A 223 10.01 -70.17 27.52
C LEU A 223 11.04 -69.09 27.84
N ILE A 224 10.80 -67.90 27.28
CA ILE A 224 11.19 -66.55 27.76
C ILE A 224 12.55 -66.50 28.47
N ASP A 225 13.53 -65.86 27.82
CA ASP A 225 14.81 -65.46 28.44
C ASP A 225 14.58 -65.08 29.92
N VAL A 226 15.33 -65.70 30.83
CA VAL A 226 15.22 -65.47 32.29
C VAL A 226 15.26 -63.96 32.59
N ALA A 227 16.01 -63.19 31.80
CA ALA A 227 16.06 -61.73 31.90
C ALA A 227 14.74 -61.05 31.49
N GLU A 228 14.07 -61.50 30.42
CA GLU A 228 12.79 -60.94 29.99
C GLU A 228 11.65 -61.36 30.95
N LYS A 229 11.73 -62.55 31.56
CA LYS A 229 10.79 -62.96 32.61
C LYS A 229 10.89 -62.04 33.84
N GLN A 230 12.12 -61.75 34.29
CA GLN A 230 12.36 -60.82 35.39
C GLN A 230 11.86 -59.41 35.07
N ARG A 231 12.13 -58.92 33.86
CA ARG A 231 11.65 -57.62 33.39
C ARG A 231 10.12 -57.53 33.38
N LEU A 232 9.43 -58.60 32.96
CA LEU A 232 7.97 -58.66 32.95
C LEU A 232 7.38 -58.70 34.37
N GLU A 233 8.01 -59.42 35.30
CA GLU A 233 7.64 -59.43 36.71
C GLU A 233 7.81 -58.04 37.35
N GLU A 234 8.90 -57.33 37.03
CA GLU A 234 9.12 -55.93 37.45
C GLU A 234 8.08 -54.97 36.86
N LEU A 235 7.77 -55.09 35.56
CA LEU A 235 6.72 -54.30 34.90
C LEU A 235 5.33 -54.56 35.50
N GLN A 236 4.99 -55.82 35.78
CA GLN A 236 3.74 -56.18 36.45
C GLN A 236 3.68 -55.62 37.88
N ARG A 237 4.79 -55.66 38.61
CA ARG A 237 4.88 -55.09 39.96
C ARG A 237 4.73 -53.56 39.93
N MET A 238 5.39 -52.88 39.00
CA MET A 238 5.23 -51.43 38.81
C MET A 238 3.80 -51.06 38.38
N ALA A 239 3.18 -51.84 37.50
CA ALA A 239 1.79 -51.62 37.09
C ALA A 239 0.81 -51.80 38.25
N LEU A 240 1.01 -52.81 39.09
CA LEU A 240 0.22 -53.04 40.31
C LEU A 240 0.40 -51.89 41.31
N GLU A 241 1.63 -51.43 41.52
CA GLU A 241 1.92 -50.30 42.40
C GLU A 241 1.29 -49.00 41.87
N GLN A 242 1.37 -48.74 40.57
CA GLN A 242 0.73 -47.59 39.94
C GLN A 242 -0.80 -47.67 40.02
N GLN A 243 -1.38 -48.86 39.85
CA GLN A 243 -2.82 -49.07 40.00
C GLN A 243 -3.27 -48.87 41.46
N GLN A 244 -2.47 -49.30 42.44
CA GLN A 244 -2.73 -49.05 43.86
C GLN A 244 -2.62 -47.57 44.21
N LEU A 245 -1.63 -46.85 43.67
CA LEU A 245 -1.50 -45.40 43.85
C LEU A 245 -2.66 -44.64 43.19
N ALA A 246 -3.08 -45.04 42.00
CA ALA A 246 -4.26 -44.47 41.33
C ALA A 246 -5.55 -44.75 42.12
N ALA A 247 -5.71 -45.94 42.68
CA ALA A 247 -6.84 -46.29 43.54
C ALA A 247 -6.82 -45.51 44.86
N ALA A 248 -5.65 -45.31 45.47
CA ALA A 248 -5.48 -44.50 46.68
C ALA A 248 -5.73 -43.00 46.43
N ALA A 249 -5.30 -42.48 45.27
CA ALA A 249 -5.58 -41.10 44.86
C ALA A 249 -7.09 -40.89 44.61
N ALA A 250 -7.75 -41.84 43.93
CA ALA A 250 -9.21 -41.80 43.75
C ALA A 250 -9.97 -41.92 45.09
N ALA A 251 -9.46 -42.69 46.05
CA ALA A 251 -10.03 -42.77 47.39
C ALA A 251 -9.81 -41.49 48.22
N ALA A 252 -8.68 -40.80 48.04
CA ALA A 252 -8.41 -39.52 48.68
C ALA A 252 -9.29 -38.40 48.11
N GLU A 253 -9.51 -38.39 46.79
CA GLU A 253 -10.43 -37.45 46.12
C GLU A 253 -11.89 -37.64 46.59
N LEU A 254 -12.30 -38.88 46.88
CA LEU A 254 -13.61 -39.16 47.47
C LEU A 254 -13.75 -38.67 48.93
N ASN A 255 -12.65 -38.65 49.70
CA ASN A 255 -12.65 -38.21 51.10
C ASN A 255 -12.64 -36.68 51.25
N ASP A 256 -12.10 -35.96 50.26
CA ASP A 256 -12.05 -34.48 50.25
C ASP A 256 -13.44 -33.86 49.95
N ILE A 257 -14.33 -34.60 49.27
CA ILE A 257 -15.71 -34.17 48.98
C ILE A 257 -16.63 -34.32 50.22
N VAL A 258 -16.27 -35.15 51.20
CA VAL A 258 -17.09 -35.40 52.41
C VAL A 258 -16.65 -34.53 53.62
N GLY A 259 -15.47 -33.89 53.58
CA GLY A 259 -14.90 -33.12 54.70
C GLY A 259 -15.36 -31.66 54.84
N ALA A 260 -16.04 -31.09 53.85
CA ALA A 260 -16.37 -29.66 53.82
C ALA A 260 -17.88 -29.39 54.02
N ASN A 261 -18.45 -29.83 55.15
CA ASN A 261 -19.74 -29.28 55.60
C ASN A 261 -19.96 -29.48 57.11
N GLY A 262 -19.77 -28.41 57.89
CA GLY A 262 -20.14 -28.40 59.30
C GLY A 262 -19.79 -27.12 60.07
N THR A 263 -20.77 -26.19 60.14
CA THR A 263 -21.04 -25.19 61.21
C THR A 263 -20.01 -24.06 61.44
N GLY A 264 -20.33 -22.78 61.67
CA GLY A 264 -21.58 -22.07 61.95
C GLY A 264 -21.26 -20.82 62.80
N ASP A 265 -21.92 -19.71 62.50
CA ASP A 265 -22.15 -18.46 63.28
C ASP A 265 -21.04 -17.43 63.57
N GLY A 266 -21.40 -16.15 63.40
CA GLY A 266 -20.82 -15.05 64.21
C GLY A 266 -20.71 -13.64 63.61
N MET A 267 -21.85 -12.99 63.36
CA MET A 267 -22.13 -11.53 63.50
C MET A 267 -20.98 -10.51 63.63
N GLY A 268 -20.99 -9.45 62.80
CA GLY A 268 -20.21 -8.22 63.02
C GLY A 268 -20.61 -7.04 62.12
N LEU A 269 -21.15 -5.99 62.74
CA LEU A 269 -21.69 -4.75 62.14
C LEU A 269 -20.63 -3.86 61.49
N GLY A 270 -21.00 -3.11 60.44
CA GLY A 270 -20.18 -2.02 59.89
C GLY A 270 -20.93 -1.20 58.84
N GLN A 271 -21.07 0.09 59.10
CA GLN A 271 -21.98 1.07 58.50
C GLN A 271 -21.23 2.01 57.53
N GLY A 272 -21.89 2.46 56.45
CA GLY A 272 -21.69 3.83 55.92
C GLY A 272 -21.13 4.03 54.50
N GLY A 273 -21.86 4.84 53.71
CA GLY A 273 -21.35 5.85 52.76
C GLY A 273 -21.05 5.39 51.33
N HIS A 274 -21.89 5.68 50.33
CA HIS A 274 -21.96 6.91 49.51
C HIS A 274 -20.93 6.96 48.36
N ASP A 275 -21.49 6.91 47.14
CA ASP A 275 -21.07 7.49 45.86
C ASP A 275 -19.72 7.13 45.21
N GLY A 276 -19.81 6.75 43.92
CA GLY A 276 -18.79 7.12 42.94
C GLY A 276 -18.28 6.00 42.03
N ASP A 277 -18.72 6.10 40.77
CA ASP A 277 -17.81 6.10 39.61
C ASP A 277 -17.44 4.77 38.89
N LEU A 278 -17.16 4.97 37.61
CA LEU A 278 -17.19 4.11 36.44
C LEU A 278 -16.05 3.08 36.37
N GLY A 279 -16.27 1.96 35.68
CA GLY A 279 -15.22 0.94 35.49
C GLY A 279 -15.58 -0.25 34.58
N ASP A 280 -15.99 0.04 33.35
CA ASP A 280 -15.59 -0.67 32.11
C ASP A 280 -15.37 -2.21 32.16
N GLY A 281 -16.46 -2.97 32.05
CA GLY A 281 -16.41 -4.38 31.67
C GLY A 281 -16.20 -4.52 30.16
N MET A 282 -14.94 -4.56 29.73
CA MET A 282 -14.52 -4.87 28.36
C MET A 282 -15.09 -6.22 27.88
N ILE A 283 -16.16 -6.15 27.09
CA ILE A 283 -16.60 -7.23 26.20
C ILE A 283 -15.60 -7.28 25.03
N PRO A 284 -14.92 -8.41 24.74
CA PRO A 284 -14.08 -8.51 23.56
C PRO A 284 -14.93 -8.36 22.29
N PRO A 285 -14.49 -7.57 21.28
CA PRO A 285 -15.28 -7.37 20.08
C PRO A 285 -15.36 -8.65 19.24
N PRO A 286 -16.50 -8.91 18.56
CA PRO A 286 -16.61 -10.00 17.61
C PRO A 286 -15.65 -9.79 16.43
N ALA A 287 -15.01 -10.86 15.97
CA ALA A 287 -14.09 -10.87 14.84
C ALA A 287 -14.74 -10.29 13.57
N PRO A 288 -13.98 -9.60 12.70
CA PRO A 288 -14.50 -9.03 11.47
C PRO A 288 -14.92 -10.13 10.48
N VAL A 289 -16.19 -10.08 10.09
CA VAL A 289 -16.76 -10.83 8.97
C VAL A 289 -16.06 -10.42 7.66
N PRO A 290 -15.63 -11.38 6.81
CA PRO A 290 -15.08 -11.05 5.49
C PRO A 290 -16.15 -10.43 4.59
N PRO A 291 -15.79 -9.53 3.67
CA PRO A 291 -16.75 -8.87 2.79
C PRO A 291 -17.47 -9.89 1.90
N SER A 292 -18.79 -9.91 2.03
CA SER A 292 -19.73 -10.62 1.18
C SER A 292 -19.41 -10.38 -0.29
N SER A 293 -18.99 -11.43 -0.99
CA SER A 293 -18.99 -11.44 -2.45
C SER A 293 -20.43 -11.43 -2.94
N ILE A 294 -20.74 -10.38 -3.70
CA ILE A 294 -21.88 -10.28 -4.59
C ILE A 294 -21.88 -11.48 -5.54
N GLY A 295 -23.06 -12.11 -5.65
CA GLY A 295 -23.26 -13.43 -6.21
C GLY A 295 -23.27 -13.53 -7.73
N LEU A 296 -23.41 -14.79 -8.17
CA LEU A 296 -24.15 -15.30 -9.34
C LEU A 296 -24.09 -16.86 -9.29
N PRO A 297 -24.96 -17.60 -10.01
CA PRO A 297 -25.97 -18.45 -9.38
C PRO A 297 -25.75 -19.97 -9.49
N GLN A 298 -26.62 -20.68 -8.77
CA GLN A 298 -27.04 -22.10 -8.88
C GLN A 298 -26.88 -22.73 -10.28
N GLY A 299 -26.60 -24.02 -10.48
CA GLY A 299 -26.47 -25.15 -9.58
C GLY A 299 -26.47 -26.43 -10.43
N VAL A 300 -25.86 -27.53 -9.96
CA VAL A 300 -26.17 -28.89 -10.41
C VAL A 300 -25.98 -29.84 -9.23
N LEU A 301 -27.09 -30.44 -8.82
CA LEU A 301 -27.21 -31.57 -7.90
C LEU A 301 -26.78 -32.85 -8.63
N ILE A 302 -25.83 -33.60 -8.07
CA ILE A 302 -25.79 -35.06 -8.23
C ILE A 302 -25.51 -35.68 -6.87
N HIS A 303 -26.45 -36.52 -6.45
CA HIS A 303 -26.48 -37.29 -5.22
C HIS A 303 -25.79 -38.66 -5.45
N GLN A 304 -25.37 -39.27 -4.33
CA GLN A 304 -25.37 -40.72 -4.10
C GLN A 304 -24.10 -41.55 -4.45
N LEU A 305 -23.32 -41.95 -3.43
CA LEU A 305 -23.32 -43.31 -2.82
C LEU A 305 -21.99 -43.64 -2.11
N GLY A 306 -22.11 -44.24 -0.93
CA GLY A 306 -21.17 -45.29 -0.47
C GLY A 306 -20.19 -44.90 0.63
N GLY A 307 -20.60 -45.09 1.89
CA GLY A 307 -19.70 -45.05 3.04
C GLY A 307 -18.96 -46.38 3.27
N VAL A 308 -17.74 -46.29 3.80
CA VAL A 308 -17.04 -47.28 4.66
C VAL A 308 -15.97 -46.51 5.48
N PRO A 309 -15.41 -47.04 6.59
CA PRO A 309 -15.49 -46.42 7.90
C PRO A 309 -14.15 -45.81 8.40
N MET A 310 -14.30 -45.05 9.47
CA MET A 310 -13.31 -44.46 10.36
C MET A 310 -12.08 -45.35 10.64
N LEU A 311 -10.88 -44.83 10.40
CA LEU A 311 -9.68 -45.21 11.14
C LEU A 311 -8.99 -43.94 11.65
N GLY A 312 -8.81 -43.89 12.98
CA GLY A 312 -8.40 -42.71 13.74
C GLY A 312 -7.03 -42.16 13.35
N GLY A 313 -6.98 -40.83 13.18
CA GLY A 313 -5.75 -40.05 13.15
C GLY A 313 -5.39 -39.60 14.56
N VAL A 314 -4.14 -39.84 14.95
CA VAL A 314 -3.49 -39.26 16.13
C VAL A 314 -3.45 -37.73 15.98
N PRO A 315 -3.83 -36.93 17.00
CA PRO A 315 -3.70 -35.49 16.91
C PRO A 315 -2.21 -35.11 16.98
N MET A 316 -1.64 -34.72 15.85
CA MET A 316 -0.34 -34.03 15.83
C MET A 316 -0.53 -32.66 16.47
N GLN A 317 0.00 -32.54 17.67
CA GLN A 317 0.14 -31.30 18.42
C GLN A 317 0.84 -30.27 17.53
N ARG A 318 0.13 -29.17 17.25
CA ARG A 318 0.60 -28.08 16.39
C ARG A 318 1.58 -27.25 17.21
N ASP A 319 2.87 -27.38 16.95
CA ASP A 319 3.89 -26.49 17.51
C ASP A 319 3.59 -25.05 17.10
N GLU A 320 3.14 -24.23 18.05
CA GLU A 320 3.11 -22.79 17.93
C GLU A 320 4.54 -22.24 18.01
N SER A 321 5.27 -22.33 16.91
CA SER A 321 6.53 -21.60 16.74
C SER A 321 6.75 -21.21 15.28
N MET A 322 5.73 -20.60 14.67
CA MET A 322 5.95 -19.74 13.50
C MET A 322 5.68 -18.29 13.90
N LEU A 323 6.76 -17.64 14.33
CA LEU A 323 6.86 -16.19 14.36
C LEU A 323 6.53 -15.66 12.96
N LEU A 324 5.30 -15.17 12.80
CA LEU A 324 4.93 -14.35 11.65
C LEU A 324 5.87 -13.13 11.63
N PRO A 325 6.46 -12.77 10.48
CA PRO A 325 7.29 -11.58 10.39
C PRO A 325 6.43 -10.35 10.70
N VAL A 326 6.77 -9.67 11.80
CA VAL A 326 6.19 -8.40 12.21
C VAL A 326 6.48 -7.38 11.09
N PRO A 327 5.47 -6.69 10.52
CA PRO A 327 5.71 -5.66 9.53
C PRO A 327 6.53 -4.51 10.15
N PRO A 328 7.45 -3.89 9.40
CA PRO A 328 8.27 -2.81 9.93
C PRO A 328 7.38 -1.65 10.41
N PRO A 329 7.76 -0.97 11.51
CA PRO A 329 7.03 0.20 11.99
C PRO A 329 7.01 1.27 10.89
N ARG A 330 5.82 1.84 10.65
CA ARG A 330 5.67 3.01 9.77
C ARG A 330 6.58 4.12 10.30
N PRO A 331 7.33 4.84 9.45
CA PRO A 331 8.07 6.01 9.90
C PRO A 331 7.06 6.99 10.50
N MET A 332 7.24 7.31 11.78
CA MET A 332 6.51 8.40 12.40
C MET A 332 6.79 9.65 11.57
N SER A 333 5.73 10.27 11.07
CA SER A 333 5.80 11.61 10.51
C SER A 333 6.58 12.47 11.50
N ALA A 334 7.69 13.01 11.01
CA ALA A 334 8.45 14.00 11.73
C ALA A 334 7.50 15.08 12.22
N ALA A 335 7.43 15.25 13.54
CA ALA A 335 7.03 16.51 14.14
C ALA A 335 8.00 17.57 13.61
N SER A 336 7.56 18.32 12.59
CA SER A 336 8.22 19.55 12.22
C SER A 336 8.08 20.52 13.38
N SER A 337 9.19 20.63 14.11
CA SER A 337 9.60 21.77 14.91
C SER A 337 9.20 23.09 14.24
N THR A 338 8.19 23.75 14.79
CA THR A 338 7.99 25.19 14.62
C THR A 338 8.64 25.89 15.81
N GLY A 339 9.94 26.10 15.72
CA GLY A 339 10.65 27.07 16.53
C GLY A 339 11.26 28.13 15.60
N SER A 340 10.63 29.29 15.52
CA SER A 340 11.31 30.51 15.07
C SER A 340 10.76 31.73 15.81
N THR A 341 11.64 32.27 16.64
CA THR A 341 11.74 33.58 17.26
C THR A 341 11.14 34.77 16.50
N GLY A 342 10.60 35.75 17.24
CA GLY A 342 10.67 37.16 16.84
C GLY A 342 9.47 38.06 17.14
N GLN A 343 9.17 38.32 18.42
CA GLN A 343 9.10 39.68 19.02
C GLN A 343 9.14 39.57 20.55
#